data_AF-A0A814CZ42-F1
#
_entry.id   AF-A0A814CZ42-F1
#
_cell.length_a   1.000
_cell.length_b   1.000
_cell.length_c   1.000
_cell.angle_alpha   90.00
_cell.angle_beta   90.00
_cell.angle_gamma   90.00
#
_symmetry.space_group_name_H-M   'P 1'
#
loop_
_entity.id
_entity.type
_entity.pdbx_description
1 polymer ?
#
loop_
_entity_poly.entity_id
_entity_poly.type
_entity_poly.pdbx_seq_one_letter_code
_entity_poly.pdbx_strand_id
1 'polypeptide(L)'
;MDFIQHPSYSEQMHDIGLILSKLTMENMNKLLERFELQCISFERLQTSGRINLIFNLKAQSKTSSYVEFILKISNPHYYWKEYRIKNEVYTMQYLLEHTTIPLPKIFDYSIDFKTSILSCEYILMEKIHGNTLESVIEKMSDQTLIKTAIEMTDYIKQLRQIKLPQTNKIGSFCSKEMFLGGSIEDGPTLGPFINLKEYIIQHLQWAIQRIQTDKQLFQIGEYLILSLQKIIDCAQIDSNLSNPEIKFHITHTDLNSSNILVDENTGKILAILDWEKSAMTFNNDDIEFLSHWFEDNQRDKQFQSLIQQEQNYLDLLNDTCNMYKIQSYLDVMYPAMYATFYSCTWFEYEQIVIEHIKQFLQETEDAIIAFNKDILDENK
;
A
#
# COMPACT_ATOMS: atom_id res chain seq x y z
N MET A 1 15.05 15.86 13.28
CA MET A 1 15.16 14.72 12.35
C MET A 1 16.20 15.09 11.31
N ASP A 2 17.27 14.30 11.21
CA ASP A 2 18.27 14.47 10.14
C ASP A 2 17.70 13.84 8.87
N PHE A 3 17.00 14.62 8.06
CA PHE A 3 16.41 14.12 6.82
C PHE A 3 17.47 14.01 5.74
N ILE A 4 17.51 12.84 5.09
CA ILE A 4 18.52 12.44 4.13
C ILE A 4 18.34 13.20 2.81
N GLN A 5 19.45 13.64 2.22
CA GLN A 5 19.47 14.20 0.88
C GLN A 5 19.00 13.13 -0.12
N HIS A 6 17.96 13.42 -0.89
CA HIS A 6 17.38 12.44 -1.79
C HIS A 6 18.39 12.02 -2.88
N PRO A 7 18.56 10.72 -3.19
CA PRO A 7 19.40 10.30 -4.30
C PRO A 7 18.83 10.81 -5.63
N SER A 8 19.71 11.23 -6.53
CA SER A 8 19.35 11.58 -7.91
C SER A 8 18.75 10.39 -8.65
N TYR A 9 17.94 10.64 -9.68
CA TYR A 9 17.44 9.60 -10.59
C TYR A 9 18.58 8.70 -11.13
N SER A 10 19.75 9.29 -11.40
CA SER A 10 20.93 8.55 -11.86
C SER A 10 21.50 7.58 -10.82
N GLU A 11 21.59 8.00 -9.54
CA GLU A 11 22.05 7.12 -8.46
C GLU A 11 21.06 5.98 -8.24
N GLN A 12 19.78 6.30 -8.30
CA GLN A 12 18.69 5.36 -8.21
C GLN A 12 18.76 4.31 -9.34
N MET A 13 18.91 4.75 -10.60
CA MET A 13 19.10 3.84 -11.75
C MET A 13 20.40 3.03 -11.67
N HIS A 14 21.45 3.59 -11.07
CA HIS A 14 22.68 2.85 -10.81
C HIS A 14 22.43 1.68 -9.85
N ASP A 15 21.72 1.91 -8.74
CA ASP A 15 21.38 0.87 -7.77
C ASP A 15 20.52 -0.24 -8.40
N ILE A 16 19.53 0.10 -9.23
CA ILE A 16 18.78 -0.91 -10.00
C ILE A 16 19.72 -1.69 -10.93
N GLY A 17 20.62 -1.00 -11.63
CA GLY A 17 21.60 -1.64 -12.51
C GLY A 17 22.48 -2.65 -11.77
N LEU A 18 22.91 -2.32 -10.54
CA LEU A 18 23.65 -3.23 -9.68
C LEU A 18 22.83 -4.45 -9.29
N ILE A 19 21.56 -4.27 -8.90
CA ILE A 19 20.65 -5.37 -8.57
C ILE A 19 20.46 -6.28 -9.79
N LEU A 20 20.13 -5.72 -10.94
CA LEU A 20 19.94 -6.47 -12.19
C LEU A 20 21.19 -7.26 -12.58
N SER A 21 22.39 -6.71 -12.35
CA SER A 21 23.66 -7.41 -12.61
C SER A 21 23.85 -8.66 -11.75
N LYS A 22 23.17 -8.76 -10.60
CA LYS A 22 23.19 -9.93 -9.71
C LYS A 22 22.17 -10.99 -10.09
N LEU A 23 21.22 -10.68 -10.98
CA LEU A 23 20.24 -11.64 -11.45
C LEU A 23 20.86 -12.50 -12.55
N THR A 24 21.65 -13.48 -12.13
CA THR A 24 22.34 -14.44 -13.00
C THR A 24 21.80 -15.84 -12.75
N MET A 25 21.92 -16.73 -13.75
CA MET A 25 21.57 -18.14 -13.57
C MET A 25 22.32 -18.80 -12.40
N GLU A 26 23.57 -18.40 -12.15
CA GLU A 26 24.35 -18.91 -11.01
C GLU A 26 23.67 -18.54 -9.68
N ASN A 27 23.30 -17.27 -9.50
CA ASN A 27 22.66 -16.82 -8.27
C ASN A 27 21.24 -17.36 -8.11
N MET A 28 20.48 -17.50 -9.19
CA MET A 28 19.17 -18.17 -9.16
C MET A 28 19.28 -19.64 -8.75
N ASN A 29 20.30 -20.35 -9.22
CA ASN A 29 20.55 -21.73 -8.80
C ASN A 29 20.93 -21.81 -7.31
N LYS A 30 21.75 -20.89 -6.80
CA LYS A 30 22.05 -20.83 -5.37
C LYS A 30 20.82 -20.52 -4.51
N LEU A 31 19.95 -19.61 -4.97
CA LEU A 31 18.68 -19.31 -4.31
C LEU A 31 17.79 -20.56 -4.19
N LEU A 32 17.80 -21.40 -5.23
CA LEU A 32 16.98 -22.61 -5.32
C LEU A 32 17.63 -23.87 -4.73
N GLU A 33 18.92 -23.82 -4.39
CA GLU A 33 19.73 -24.97 -3.98
C GLU A 33 19.12 -25.70 -2.77
N ARG A 34 18.65 -24.93 -1.78
CA ARG A 34 18.05 -25.48 -0.55
C ARG A 34 16.73 -26.24 -0.78
N PHE A 35 16.11 -26.05 -1.94
CA PHE A 35 14.89 -26.75 -2.35
C PHE A 35 15.18 -27.93 -3.29
N GLU A 36 16.46 -28.23 -3.55
CA GLU A 36 16.90 -29.24 -4.53
C GLU A 36 16.37 -29.00 -5.95
N LEU A 37 16.23 -27.72 -6.32
CA LEU A 37 15.74 -27.28 -7.62
C LEU A 37 16.85 -26.62 -8.43
N GLN A 38 16.82 -26.84 -9.75
CA GLN A 38 17.68 -26.15 -10.70
C GLN A 38 16.86 -25.10 -11.45
N CYS A 39 17.36 -23.86 -11.49
CA CYS A 39 16.78 -22.81 -12.30
C CYS A 39 16.93 -23.15 -13.79
N ILE A 40 15.83 -23.02 -14.55
CA ILE A 40 15.79 -23.20 -16.01
C ILE A 40 15.76 -21.84 -16.69
N SER A 41 14.87 -20.96 -16.25
CA SER A 41 14.77 -19.59 -16.75
C SER A 41 14.20 -18.66 -15.68
N PHE A 42 14.53 -17.38 -15.80
CA PHE A 42 13.88 -16.31 -15.05
C PHE A 42 13.62 -15.16 -16.01
N GLU A 43 12.36 -14.72 -16.06
CA GLU A 43 11.91 -13.72 -17.03
C GLU A 43 11.20 -12.60 -16.28
N ARG A 44 11.58 -11.35 -16.55
CA ARG A 44 10.91 -10.19 -15.96
C ARG A 44 9.49 -10.11 -16.50
N LEU A 45 8.51 -10.06 -15.61
CA LEU A 45 7.13 -9.82 -15.98
C LEU A 45 6.95 -8.32 -16.24
N GLN A 46 6.27 -7.99 -17.35
CA GLN A 46 5.76 -6.64 -17.55
C GLN A 46 4.50 -6.47 -16.71
N THR A 47 4.65 -5.81 -15.58
CA THR A 47 3.56 -5.47 -14.66
C THR A 47 3.16 -4.00 -14.86
N SER A 48 1.89 -3.69 -14.61
CA SER A 48 1.42 -2.30 -14.49
C SER A 48 2.09 -1.58 -13.30
N GLY A 49 2.44 -2.33 -12.24
CA GLY A 49 3.21 -1.85 -11.11
C GLY A 49 4.60 -1.36 -11.49
N ARG A 50 4.91 -0.11 -11.12
CA ARG A 50 6.16 0.60 -11.46
C ARG A 50 7.26 0.47 -10.41
N ILE A 51 6.93 -0.05 -9.24
CA ILE A 51 7.80 0.04 -8.05
C ILE A 51 8.75 -1.15 -8.01
N ASN A 52 8.23 -2.37 -7.81
CA ASN A 52 9.05 -3.57 -7.64
C ASN A 52 9.36 -4.29 -8.97
N LEU A 53 10.47 -5.01 -9.01
CA LEU A 53 10.85 -5.84 -10.15
C LEU A 53 10.32 -7.26 -9.95
N ILE A 54 9.39 -7.69 -10.79
CA ILE A 54 8.74 -9.01 -10.69
C ILE A 54 9.30 -9.95 -11.75
N PHE A 55 9.71 -11.15 -11.35
CA PHE A 55 10.23 -12.19 -12.24
C PHE A 55 9.45 -13.49 -12.09
N ASN A 56 9.12 -14.13 -13.22
CA ASN A 56 8.70 -15.52 -13.24
C ASN A 56 9.93 -16.41 -13.30
N LEU A 57 10.11 -17.27 -12.30
CA LEU A 57 11.24 -18.19 -12.18
C LEU A 57 10.75 -19.62 -12.44
N LYS A 58 11.27 -20.27 -13.48
CA LYS A 58 11.00 -21.67 -13.80
C LYS A 58 12.13 -22.54 -13.29
N ALA A 59 11.80 -23.57 -12.54
CA ALA A 59 12.75 -24.51 -11.98
C ALA A 59 12.33 -25.96 -12.21
N GLN A 60 13.29 -26.87 -12.10
CA GLN A 60 13.05 -28.30 -12.23
C GLN A 60 13.75 -29.07 -11.12
N SER A 61 13.04 -30.07 -10.58
CA SER A 61 13.62 -31.01 -9.62
C SER A 61 14.42 -32.10 -10.32
N LYS A 62 15.27 -32.81 -9.57
CA LYS A 62 15.96 -34.02 -10.05
C LYS A 62 15.00 -35.11 -10.56
N THR A 63 13.73 -35.06 -10.16
CA THR A 63 12.67 -36.00 -10.59
C THR A 63 11.88 -35.52 -11.82
N SER A 64 12.36 -34.48 -12.50
CA SER A 64 11.79 -33.88 -13.73
C SER A 64 10.44 -33.18 -13.59
N SER A 65 9.95 -32.92 -12.37
CA SER A 65 8.80 -32.05 -12.15
C SER A 65 9.19 -30.57 -12.31
N TYR A 66 8.45 -29.83 -13.14
CA TYR A 66 8.59 -28.38 -13.26
C TYR A 66 7.84 -27.67 -12.12
N VAL A 67 8.43 -26.60 -11.60
CA VAL A 67 7.83 -25.72 -10.60
C VAL A 67 8.07 -24.28 -11.02
N GLU A 68 7.08 -23.42 -10.87
CA GLU A 68 7.19 -21.99 -11.13
C GLU A 68 7.06 -21.19 -9.84
N PHE A 69 7.82 -20.09 -9.76
CA PHE A 69 7.82 -19.15 -8.64
C PHE A 69 7.68 -17.73 -9.15
N ILE A 70 7.20 -16.85 -8.28
CA ILE A 70 7.36 -15.41 -8.41
C ILE A 70 8.53 -14.97 -7.54
N LEU A 71 9.51 -14.31 -8.15
CA LEU A 71 10.57 -13.59 -7.46
C LEU A 71 10.24 -12.09 -7.54
N LYS A 72 9.78 -11.53 -6.43
CA LYS A 72 9.57 -10.09 -6.23
C LYS A 72 10.85 -9.51 -5.66
N ILE A 73 11.43 -8.52 -6.33
CA ILE A 73 12.60 -7.79 -5.87
C ILE A 73 12.18 -6.37 -5.55
N SER A 74 12.51 -5.93 -4.33
CA SER A 74 12.16 -4.59 -3.86
C SER A 74 12.81 -3.53 -4.73
N ASN A 75 12.09 -2.45 -4.96
CA ASN A 75 12.71 -1.20 -5.32
C ASN A 75 13.67 -0.76 -4.19
N PRO A 76 14.94 -0.41 -4.48
CA PRO A 76 15.90 0.01 -3.47
C PRO A 76 15.70 1.46 -3.00
N HIS A 77 14.57 2.11 -3.32
CA HIS A 77 14.24 3.46 -2.88
C HIS A 77 14.46 3.62 -1.37
N TYR A 78 15.15 4.69 -1.01
CA TYR A 78 15.55 4.98 0.37
C TYR A 78 14.40 4.93 1.41
N TYR A 79 13.19 5.35 1.04
CA TYR A 79 12.02 5.32 1.94
C TYR A 79 11.37 3.94 2.07
N TRP A 80 11.65 3.03 1.14
CA TRP A 80 10.96 1.75 1.05
C TRP A 80 11.85 0.57 1.47
N LYS A 81 13.13 0.68 1.14
CA LYS A 81 14.17 -0.27 1.53
C LYS A 81 14.18 -0.45 3.05
N GLU A 82 14.36 -1.69 3.49
CA GLU A 82 14.29 -2.17 4.87
C GLU A 82 12.88 -2.21 5.46
N TYR A 83 11.86 -1.62 4.82
CA TYR A 83 10.51 -1.51 5.38
C TYR A 83 9.48 -2.35 4.60
N ARG A 84 9.34 -2.16 3.28
CA ARG A 84 8.25 -2.75 2.47
C ARG A 84 8.25 -4.27 2.43
N ILE A 85 9.37 -4.89 2.04
CA ILE A 85 9.48 -6.36 2.00
C ILE A 85 9.32 -6.97 3.38
N LYS A 86 9.87 -6.32 4.41
CA LYS A 86 9.76 -6.78 5.80
C LYS A 86 8.30 -6.79 6.25
N ASN A 87 7.57 -5.71 5.99
CA ASN A 87 6.15 -5.59 6.27
C ASN A 87 5.34 -6.66 5.54
N GLU A 88 5.53 -6.78 4.21
CA GLU A 88 4.82 -7.75 3.38
C GLU A 88 5.01 -9.20 3.86
N VAL A 89 6.26 -9.60 4.14
CA VAL A 89 6.57 -10.95 4.61
C VAL A 89 5.88 -11.27 5.93
N TYR A 90 5.96 -10.35 6.91
CA TYR A 90 5.38 -10.59 8.23
C TYR A 90 3.85 -10.58 8.19
N THR A 91 3.24 -9.65 7.45
CA THR A 91 1.79 -9.64 7.23
C THR A 91 1.33 -10.94 6.58
N MET A 92 1.93 -11.34 5.46
CA MET A 92 1.51 -12.55 4.74
C MET A 92 1.67 -13.82 5.59
N GLN A 93 2.78 -13.97 6.31
CA GLN A 93 2.99 -15.12 7.21
C GLN A 93 1.94 -15.16 8.31
N TYR A 94 1.66 -14.01 8.94
CA TYR A 94 0.66 -13.93 9.99
C TYR A 94 -0.75 -14.25 9.47
N LEU A 95 -1.15 -13.65 8.35
CA LEU A 95 -2.47 -13.86 7.77
C LEU A 95 -2.69 -15.31 7.32
N LEU A 96 -1.67 -15.98 6.78
CA LEU A 96 -1.75 -17.38 6.39
C LEU A 96 -2.03 -18.31 7.58
N GLU A 97 -1.57 -17.95 8.77
CA GLU A 97 -1.78 -18.72 10.01
C GLU A 97 -3.11 -18.41 10.71
N HIS A 98 -3.67 -17.22 10.49
CA HIS A 98 -4.78 -16.70 11.31
C HIS A 98 -6.07 -16.42 10.53
N THR A 99 -6.06 -16.55 9.20
CA THR A 99 -7.20 -16.27 8.33
C THR A 99 -7.36 -17.33 7.25
N THR A 100 -8.46 -17.26 6.50
CA THR A 100 -8.67 -18.06 5.28
C THR A 100 -8.36 -17.26 4.02
N ILE A 101 -7.71 -16.11 4.15
CA ILE A 101 -7.37 -15.25 3.01
C ILE A 101 -6.40 -16.01 2.11
N PRO A 102 -6.70 -16.18 0.80
CA PRO A 102 -5.83 -16.86 -0.11
C PRO A 102 -4.60 -15.97 -0.40
N LEU A 103 -3.42 -16.49 -0.10
CA LEU A 103 -2.15 -15.78 -0.22
C LEU A 103 -1.13 -16.69 -0.90
N PRO A 104 -0.23 -16.17 -1.76
CA PRO A 104 0.89 -16.95 -2.26
C PRO A 104 1.77 -17.43 -1.10
N LYS A 105 2.14 -18.72 -1.09
CA LYS A 105 3.07 -19.23 -0.10
C LYS A 105 4.46 -18.63 -0.29
N ILE A 106 5.02 -18.01 0.75
CA ILE A 106 6.41 -17.55 0.77
C ILE A 106 7.35 -18.74 0.95
N PHE A 107 8.28 -18.93 0.01
CA PHE A 107 9.31 -19.98 0.06
C PHE A 107 10.63 -19.46 0.61
N ASP A 108 11.05 -18.27 0.19
CA ASP A 108 12.24 -17.58 0.69
C ASP A 108 12.06 -16.07 0.67
N TYR A 109 12.87 -15.35 1.44
CA TYR A 109 12.92 -13.90 1.38
C TYR A 109 14.23 -13.38 1.96
N SER A 110 14.62 -12.16 1.58
CA SER A 110 15.61 -11.37 2.31
C SER A 110 15.05 -9.98 2.59
N ILE A 111 15.15 -9.56 3.85
CA ILE A 111 14.78 -8.21 4.33
C ILE A 111 16.01 -7.33 4.58
N ASP A 112 17.21 -7.85 4.32
CA ASP A 112 18.47 -7.11 4.42
C ASP A 112 19.31 -7.36 3.16
N PHE A 113 19.57 -6.29 2.41
CA PHE A 113 20.36 -6.36 1.19
C PHE A 113 21.82 -6.77 1.41
N LYS A 114 22.38 -6.54 2.62
CA LYS A 114 23.80 -6.84 2.92
C LYS A 114 24.04 -8.33 3.09
N THR A 115 23.06 -9.04 3.62
CA THR A 115 23.10 -10.50 3.85
C THR A 115 22.45 -11.29 2.71
N SER A 116 21.77 -10.61 1.79
CA SER A 116 21.11 -11.22 0.63
C SER A 116 22.07 -11.77 -0.41
N ILE A 117 21.78 -12.97 -0.89
CA ILE A 117 22.49 -13.60 -2.03
C ILE A 117 22.36 -12.80 -3.34
N LEU A 118 21.26 -12.06 -3.49
CA LEU A 118 20.99 -11.21 -4.64
C LEU A 118 21.45 -9.76 -4.42
N SER A 119 22.04 -9.47 -3.25
CA SER A 119 22.41 -8.13 -2.81
C SER A 119 21.22 -7.14 -2.81
N CYS A 120 20.01 -7.65 -2.63
CA CYS A 120 18.76 -6.88 -2.58
C CYS A 120 17.74 -7.52 -1.63
N GLU A 121 16.70 -6.76 -1.30
CA GLU A 121 15.52 -7.30 -0.63
C GLU A 121 14.62 -8.00 -1.64
N TYR A 122 14.12 -9.19 -1.29
CA TYR A 122 13.30 -9.98 -2.20
C TYR A 122 12.34 -10.89 -1.45
N ILE A 123 11.34 -11.36 -2.16
CA ILE A 123 10.46 -12.47 -1.77
C ILE A 123 10.41 -13.47 -2.93
N LEU A 124 10.72 -14.72 -2.65
CA LEU A 124 10.47 -15.86 -3.51
C LEU A 124 9.20 -16.56 -3.01
N MET A 125 8.15 -16.54 -3.83
CA MET A 125 6.83 -17.04 -3.45
C MET A 125 6.21 -17.92 -4.54
N GLU A 126 5.16 -18.63 -4.16
CA GLU A 126 4.32 -19.41 -5.06
C GLU A 126 3.83 -18.57 -6.25
N LYS A 127 3.86 -19.15 -7.44
CA LYS A 127 3.15 -18.59 -8.58
C LYS A 127 1.71 -19.08 -8.57
N ILE A 128 0.79 -18.17 -8.29
CA ILE A 128 -0.64 -18.44 -8.40
C ILE A 128 -1.07 -18.32 -9.86
N HIS A 129 -1.67 -19.38 -10.38
CA HIS A 129 -2.19 -19.42 -11.75
C HIS A 129 -3.61 -18.88 -11.78
N GLY A 130 -3.77 -17.65 -12.27
CA GLY A 130 -5.06 -16.98 -12.40
C GLY A 130 -4.92 -15.68 -13.19
N ASN A 131 -6.03 -15.03 -13.47
CA ASN A 131 -6.04 -13.71 -14.08
C ASN A 131 -6.21 -12.64 -13.00
N THR A 132 -5.58 -11.47 -13.18
CA THR A 132 -5.92 -10.32 -12.33
C THR A 132 -7.37 -9.95 -12.58
N LEU A 133 -8.10 -9.56 -11.53
CA LEU A 133 -9.49 -9.14 -11.67
C LEU A 133 -9.59 -7.99 -12.68
N GLU A 134 -8.68 -7.02 -12.64
CA GLU A 134 -8.58 -5.92 -13.62
C GLU A 134 -8.66 -6.41 -15.08
N SER A 135 -7.98 -7.51 -15.40
CA SER A 135 -7.92 -8.03 -16.78
C SER A 135 -9.18 -8.76 -17.27
N VAL A 136 -10.07 -9.14 -16.34
CA VAL A 136 -11.26 -9.98 -16.63
C VAL A 136 -12.58 -9.39 -16.16
N ILE A 137 -12.58 -8.34 -15.33
CA ILE A 137 -13.77 -7.77 -14.69
C ILE A 137 -14.86 -7.35 -15.68
N GLU A 138 -14.48 -6.87 -16.87
CA GLU A 138 -15.41 -6.50 -17.94
C GLU A 138 -16.05 -7.73 -18.62
N LYS A 139 -15.36 -8.87 -18.62
CA LYS A 139 -15.79 -10.12 -19.26
C LYS A 139 -16.61 -11.01 -18.32
N MET A 140 -16.47 -10.83 -17.01
CA MET A 140 -17.19 -11.60 -16.01
C MET A 140 -18.69 -11.31 -16.05
N SER A 141 -19.50 -12.35 -15.83
CA SER A 141 -20.94 -12.17 -15.62
C SER A 141 -21.21 -11.47 -14.30
N ASP A 142 -22.33 -10.76 -14.20
CA ASP A 142 -22.74 -10.09 -12.96
C ASP A 142 -22.80 -11.06 -11.77
N GLN A 143 -23.33 -12.27 -11.98
CA GLN A 143 -23.40 -13.31 -10.95
C GLN A 143 -22.02 -13.76 -10.48
N THR A 144 -21.05 -13.82 -11.38
CA THR A 144 -19.67 -14.20 -11.06
C THR A 144 -19.00 -13.09 -10.24
N LEU A 145 -19.16 -11.84 -10.66
CA LEU A 145 -18.58 -10.68 -9.97
C LEU A 145 -19.18 -10.49 -8.56
N ILE A 146 -20.50 -10.73 -8.41
CA ILE A 146 -21.17 -10.74 -7.09
C ILE A 146 -20.49 -11.73 -6.14
N LYS A 147 -20.21 -12.96 -6.61
CA LYS A 147 -19.55 -13.97 -5.78
C LYS A 147 -18.15 -13.53 -5.34
N THR A 148 -17.38 -12.94 -6.25
CA THR A 148 -16.06 -12.39 -5.93
C THR A 148 -16.14 -11.33 -4.84
N ALA A 149 -17.11 -10.42 -4.92
CA ALA A 149 -17.24 -9.35 -3.94
C ALA A 149 -17.75 -9.83 -2.56
N ILE A 150 -18.66 -10.83 -2.53
CA ILE A 150 -19.08 -11.48 -1.28
C ILE A 150 -17.86 -12.12 -0.61
N GLU A 151 -17.06 -12.89 -1.36
CA GLU A 151 -15.84 -13.51 -0.84
C GLU A 151 -14.83 -12.47 -0.34
N MET A 152 -14.65 -11.35 -1.06
CA MET A 152 -13.79 -10.26 -0.62
C MET A 152 -14.28 -9.61 0.69
N THR A 153 -15.59 -9.41 0.82
CA THR A 153 -16.20 -8.84 2.03
C THR A 153 -15.90 -9.72 3.26
N ASP A 154 -15.98 -11.05 3.09
CA ASP A 154 -15.63 -11.99 4.16
C ASP A 154 -14.15 -11.89 4.56
N TYR A 155 -13.23 -11.66 3.62
CA TYR A 155 -11.81 -11.46 3.91
C TYR A 155 -11.53 -10.15 4.65
N ILE A 156 -12.13 -9.04 4.24
CA ILE A 156 -12.00 -7.76 4.95
C ILE A 156 -12.51 -7.87 6.39
N LYS A 157 -13.62 -8.59 6.59
CA LYS A 157 -14.13 -8.87 7.93
C LYS A 157 -13.12 -9.67 8.77
N GLN A 158 -12.49 -10.69 8.20
CA GLN A 158 -11.46 -11.45 8.92
C GLN A 158 -10.30 -10.55 9.36
N LEU A 159 -9.81 -9.66 8.49
CA LEU A 159 -8.76 -8.69 8.83
C LEU A 159 -9.16 -7.81 10.02
N ARG A 160 -10.38 -7.26 10.00
CA ARG A 160 -10.88 -6.36 11.06
C ARG A 160 -11.12 -7.06 12.40
N GLN A 161 -11.30 -8.38 12.39
CA GLN A 161 -11.50 -9.18 13.60
C GLN A 161 -10.19 -9.58 14.28
N ILE A 162 -9.04 -9.43 13.62
CA ILE A 162 -7.73 -9.72 14.20
C ILE A 162 -7.48 -8.76 15.37
N LYS A 163 -7.14 -9.33 16.53
CA LYS A 163 -6.77 -8.59 17.73
C LYS A 163 -5.28 -8.76 18.00
N LEU A 164 -4.53 -7.69 17.79
CA LEU A 164 -3.10 -7.65 18.12
C LEU A 164 -2.87 -7.12 19.55
N PRO A 165 -1.75 -7.46 20.21
CA PRO A 165 -1.42 -6.92 21.52
C PRO A 165 -1.27 -5.38 21.55
N GLN A 166 -1.03 -4.74 20.40
CA GLN A 166 -0.84 -3.30 20.23
C GLN A 166 -1.91 -2.65 19.34
N THR A 167 -3.19 -3.03 19.48
CA THR A 167 -4.30 -2.59 18.60
C THR A 167 -4.57 -1.08 18.54
N ASN A 168 -4.04 -0.29 19.47
CA ASN A 168 -4.42 1.11 19.62
C ASN A 168 -3.36 2.07 19.05
N LYS A 169 -2.63 1.64 18.03
CA LYS A 169 -1.66 2.49 17.33
C LYS A 169 -1.79 2.34 15.82
N ILE A 170 -1.36 3.37 15.11
CA ILE A 170 -1.26 3.40 13.65
C ILE A 170 0.18 3.09 13.27
N GLY A 171 0.39 2.19 12.33
CA GLY A 171 1.72 1.83 11.84
C GLY A 171 1.77 0.55 11.03
N SER A 172 2.90 0.29 10.38
CA SER A 172 3.17 -0.95 9.68
C SER A 172 3.67 -2.05 10.64
N PHE A 173 3.80 -3.27 10.16
CA PHE A 173 4.28 -4.42 10.95
C PHE A 173 5.79 -4.61 10.78
N CYS A 174 6.54 -4.49 11.88
CA CYS A 174 8.01 -4.52 11.86
C CYS A 174 8.62 -5.81 12.40
N SER A 175 7.81 -6.78 12.86
CA SER A 175 8.26 -8.08 13.35
C SER A 175 7.24 -9.20 13.07
N LYS A 176 7.67 -10.46 13.23
CA LYS A 176 6.82 -11.65 13.08
C LYS A 176 5.71 -11.72 14.13
N GLU A 177 5.95 -11.16 15.30
CA GLU A 177 4.98 -11.02 16.39
C GLU A 177 3.99 -9.87 16.16
N MET A 178 4.03 -9.25 14.97
CA MET A 178 3.17 -8.13 14.56
C MET A 178 3.31 -6.91 15.47
N PHE A 179 4.54 -6.63 15.94
CA PHE A 179 4.85 -5.34 16.56
C PHE A 179 4.75 -4.22 15.52
N LEU A 180 4.24 -3.07 15.94
CA LEU A 180 4.05 -1.93 15.05
C LEU A 180 5.32 -1.08 14.95
N GLY A 181 5.75 -0.84 13.71
CA GLY A 181 6.72 0.18 13.32
C GLY A 181 6.01 1.45 12.83
N GLY A 182 6.75 2.37 12.21
CA GLY A 182 6.13 3.54 11.60
C GLY A 182 5.26 3.18 10.39
N SER A 183 4.39 4.11 9.96
CA SER A 183 3.63 3.98 8.72
C SER A 183 4.58 3.92 7.53
N ILE A 184 4.25 3.05 6.57
CA ILE A 184 4.98 2.94 5.29
C ILE A 184 4.13 3.64 4.24
N GLU A 185 4.35 4.94 4.11
CA GLU A 185 3.72 5.76 3.08
C GLU A 185 4.70 5.98 1.91
N ASP A 186 4.29 6.78 0.93
CA ASP A 186 5.21 7.33 -0.05
C ASP A 186 5.94 8.54 0.57
N GLY A 187 6.92 8.23 1.43
CA GLY A 187 7.63 9.20 2.27
C GLY A 187 8.45 8.52 3.36
N PRO A 188 9.11 9.27 4.27
CA PRO A 188 9.81 8.66 5.39
C PRO A 188 8.86 7.85 6.27
N THR A 189 9.38 6.79 6.86
CA THR A 189 8.65 6.03 7.88
C THR A 189 8.49 6.88 9.14
N LEU A 190 7.24 7.17 9.52
CA LEU A 190 6.90 7.99 10.69
C LEU A 190 6.03 7.19 11.68
N GLY A 191 6.14 7.45 12.98
CA GLY A 191 5.41 6.69 14.00
C GLY A 191 6.19 5.48 14.54
N PRO A 192 5.52 4.46 15.11
CA PRO A 192 4.06 4.26 15.19
C PRO A 192 3.36 5.37 15.99
N PHE A 193 2.12 5.68 15.63
CA PHE A 193 1.35 6.78 16.25
C PHE A 193 0.30 6.23 17.20
N ILE A 194 0.06 6.91 18.33
CA ILE A 194 -0.96 6.45 19.29
C ILE A 194 -2.38 6.91 18.93
N ASN A 195 -2.50 7.88 18.03
CA ASN A 195 -3.77 8.42 17.54
C ASN A 195 -3.59 9.17 16.22
N LEU A 196 -4.72 9.60 15.65
CA LEU A 196 -4.79 10.35 14.41
C LEU A 196 -4.14 11.73 14.48
N LYS A 197 -4.22 12.39 15.63
CA LYS A 197 -3.58 13.71 15.84
C LYS A 197 -2.09 13.65 15.57
N GLU A 198 -1.40 12.66 16.15
CA GLU A 198 0.05 12.50 15.91
C GLU A 198 0.35 12.12 14.46
N TYR A 199 -0.47 11.25 13.85
CA TYR A 199 -0.34 10.85 12.44
C TYR A 199 -0.43 12.06 11.50
N ILE A 200 -1.51 12.84 11.60
CA ILE A 200 -1.77 14.01 10.75
C ILE A 200 -0.69 15.08 10.95
N ILE A 201 -0.40 15.45 12.20
CA ILE A 201 0.55 16.53 12.49
C ILE A 201 1.94 16.19 11.98
N GLN A 202 2.44 14.97 12.18
CA GLN A 202 3.80 14.62 11.77
C GLN A 202 3.95 14.55 10.25
N HIS A 203 2.95 14.06 9.51
CA HIS A 203 2.98 14.09 8.04
C HIS A 203 2.89 15.51 7.48
N LEU A 204 2.04 16.38 8.04
CA LEU A 204 1.97 17.80 7.64
C LEU A 204 3.28 18.55 7.98
N GLN A 205 3.88 18.29 9.14
CA GLN A 205 5.18 18.85 9.51
C GLN A 205 6.28 18.43 8.54
N TRP A 206 6.28 17.15 8.14
CA TRP A 206 7.18 16.66 7.11
C TRP A 206 6.98 17.39 5.78
N ALA A 207 5.72 17.52 5.32
CA ALA A 207 5.40 18.22 4.09
C ALA A 207 5.90 19.69 4.11
N ILE A 208 5.61 20.44 5.19
CA ILE A 208 6.08 21.82 5.37
C ILE A 208 7.61 21.88 5.31
N GLN A 209 8.29 21.01 6.06
CA GLN A 209 9.74 21.01 6.11
C GLN A 209 10.35 20.67 4.75
N ARG A 210 9.75 19.74 3.99
CA ARG A 210 10.18 19.43 2.62
C ARG A 210 10.04 20.62 1.70
N ILE A 211 8.90 21.32 1.72
CA ILE A 211 8.71 22.56 0.95
C ILE A 211 9.78 23.59 1.33
N GLN A 212 10.11 23.75 2.61
CA GLN A 212 11.09 24.72 3.09
C GLN A 212 12.55 24.40 2.70
N THR A 213 12.88 23.11 2.62
CA THR A 213 14.28 22.66 2.47
C THR A 213 14.65 22.36 1.02
N ASP A 214 13.69 22.01 0.18
CA ASP A 214 13.90 21.73 -1.23
C ASP A 214 13.75 23.00 -2.06
N LYS A 215 14.84 23.43 -2.73
CA LYS A 215 14.86 24.68 -3.48
C LYS A 215 13.82 24.73 -4.61
N GLN A 216 13.58 23.61 -5.30
CA GLN A 216 12.62 23.60 -6.42
C GLN A 216 11.20 23.59 -5.88
N LEU A 217 10.92 22.75 -4.88
CA LEU A 217 9.60 22.67 -4.26
C LEU A 217 9.24 23.99 -3.56
N PHE A 218 10.20 24.66 -2.92
CA PHE A 218 10.00 25.97 -2.30
C PHE A 218 9.46 27.00 -3.29
N GLN A 219 10.04 27.09 -4.49
CA GLN A 219 9.64 28.05 -5.52
C GLN A 219 8.18 27.91 -5.97
N ILE A 220 7.63 26.70 -5.88
CA ILE A 220 6.28 26.40 -6.37
C ILE A 220 5.29 26.10 -5.25
N GLY A 221 5.72 25.94 -4.00
CA GLY A 221 4.87 25.50 -2.88
C GLY A 221 4.97 26.35 -1.62
N GLU A 222 5.87 27.35 -1.55
CA GLU A 222 6.06 28.16 -0.33
C GLU A 222 4.78 28.85 0.17
N TYR A 223 3.87 29.19 -0.76
CA TYR A 223 2.61 29.86 -0.45
C TYR A 223 1.67 29.02 0.43
N LEU A 224 1.84 27.69 0.46
CA LEU A 224 1.03 26.79 1.29
C LEU A 224 1.53 26.68 2.74
N ILE A 225 2.79 27.04 3.04
CA ILE A 225 3.41 26.79 4.34
C ILE A 225 2.59 27.36 5.50
N LEU A 226 2.17 28.63 5.39
CA LEU A 226 1.39 29.29 6.45
C LEU A 226 0.01 28.66 6.62
N SER A 227 -0.62 28.21 5.53
CA SER A 227 -1.92 27.56 5.58
C SER A 227 -1.83 26.17 6.19
N LEU A 228 -0.85 25.36 5.79
CA LEU A 228 -0.57 24.05 6.38
C LEU A 228 -0.25 24.15 7.88
N GLN A 229 0.48 25.19 8.31
CA GLN A 229 0.73 25.44 9.72
C GLN A 229 -0.56 25.71 10.50
N LYS A 230 -1.51 26.48 9.92
CA LYS A 230 -2.82 26.69 10.55
C LYS A 230 -3.63 25.39 10.66
N ILE A 231 -3.54 24.50 9.68
CA ILE A 231 -4.17 23.17 9.74
C ILE A 231 -3.59 22.35 10.90
N ILE A 232 -2.26 22.38 11.09
CA ILE A 232 -1.59 21.77 12.24
C ILE A 232 -2.12 22.38 13.56
N ASP A 233 -2.22 23.70 13.65
CA ASP A 233 -2.71 24.38 14.85
C ASP A 233 -4.17 23.99 15.17
N CYS A 234 -5.00 23.83 14.14
CA CYS A 234 -6.37 23.29 14.30
C CYS A 234 -6.34 21.83 14.79
N ALA A 235 -5.50 20.98 14.18
CA ALA A 235 -5.36 19.58 14.56
C ALA A 235 -4.88 19.41 16.01
N GLN A 236 -4.05 20.31 16.52
CA GLN A 236 -3.57 20.28 17.91
C GLN A 236 -4.72 20.40 18.91
N ILE A 237 -5.68 21.28 18.65
CA ILE A 237 -6.79 21.57 19.57
C ILE A 237 -8.03 20.71 19.33
N ASP A 238 -8.15 20.05 18.18
CA ASP A 238 -9.26 19.15 17.90
C ASP A 238 -9.19 17.88 18.77
N SER A 239 -10.19 17.66 19.61
CA SER A 239 -10.29 16.47 20.45
C SER A 239 -10.71 15.22 19.68
N ASN A 240 -11.37 15.36 18.52
CA ASN A 240 -11.82 14.23 17.70
C ASN A 240 -10.63 13.42 17.17
N LEU A 241 -9.52 14.10 16.81
CA LEU A 241 -8.30 13.44 16.35
C LEU A 241 -7.58 12.61 17.43
N SER A 242 -7.98 12.77 18.69
CA SER A 242 -7.48 11.97 19.82
C SER A 242 -8.57 11.08 20.42
N ASN A 243 -9.71 10.91 19.73
CA ASN A 243 -10.83 10.13 20.23
C ASN A 243 -10.42 8.64 20.41
N PRO A 244 -10.42 8.11 21.65
CA PRO A 244 -10.05 6.72 21.91
C PRO A 244 -11.06 5.70 21.39
N GLU A 245 -12.25 6.13 20.96
CA GLU A 245 -13.26 5.27 20.33
C GLU A 245 -12.93 4.93 18.88
N ILE A 246 -11.99 5.66 18.26
CA ILE A 246 -11.52 5.36 16.91
C ILE A 246 -10.73 4.06 16.96
N LYS A 247 -11.26 3.04 16.28
CA LYS A 247 -10.63 1.74 16.18
C LYS A 247 -9.67 1.71 15.01
N PHE A 248 -8.54 1.04 15.22
CA PHE A 248 -7.62 0.72 14.15
C PHE A 248 -7.75 -0.77 13.83
N HIS A 249 -7.67 -1.08 12.54
CA HIS A 249 -7.79 -2.42 12.01
C HIS A 249 -6.60 -2.71 11.11
N ILE A 250 -6.33 -4.01 10.91
CA ILE A 250 -5.43 -4.40 9.83
C ILE A 250 -6.14 -4.10 8.52
N THR A 251 -5.50 -3.29 7.68
CA THR A 251 -6.01 -2.86 6.38
C THR A 251 -4.92 -3.14 5.33
N HIS A 252 -5.33 -3.56 4.14
CA HIS A 252 -4.42 -3.81 3.02
C HIS A 252 -3.82 -2.49 2.50
N THR A 253 -4.59 -1.39 2.50
CA THR A 253 -4.20 0.00 2.13
C THR A 253 -3.84 0.25 0.67
N ASP A 254 -3.58 -0.81 -0.10
CA ASP A 254 -3.40 -0.74 -1.57
C ASP A 254 -4.27 -1.79 -2.28
N LEU A 255 -5.50 -2.00 -1.78
CA LEU A 255 -6.40 -2.99 -2.35
C LEU A 255 -7.02 -2.43 -3.63
N ASN A 256 -6.70 -3.05 -4.76
CA ASN A 256 -7.23 -2.68 -6.07
C ASN A 256 -7.40 -3.93 -6.95
N SER A 257 -8.10 -3.80 -8.09
CA SER A 257 -8.41 -4.94 -8.98
C SER A 257 -7.18 -5.61 -9.60
N SER A 258 -6.03 -4.95 -9.66
CA SER A 258 -4.78 -5.56 -10.14
C SER A 258 -4.12 -6.46 -9.09
N ASN A 259 -4.40 -6.22 -7.80
CA ASN A 259 -3.87 -6.96 -6.65
C ASN A 259 -4.73 -8.19 -6.28
N ILE A 260 -5.75 -8.53 -7.07
CA ILE A 260 -6.64 -9.66 -6.83
C ILE A 260 -6.53 -10.64 -8.00
N LEU A 261 -6.13 -11.87 -7.74
CA LEU A 261 -6.18 -12.96 -8.71
C LEU A 261 -7.48 -13.74 -8.57
N VAL A 262 -8.15 -14.01 -9.69
CA VAL A 262 -9.44 -14.71 -9.71
C VAL A 262 -9.47 -15.83 -10.75
N ASP A 263 -10.32 -16.82 -10.50
CA ASP A 263 -10.82 -17.73 -11.53
C ASP A 263 -12.00 -17.03 -12.23
N GLU A 264 -11.81 -16.66 -13.51
CA GLU A 264 -12.77 -15.87 -14.28
C GLU A 264 -14.13 -16.56 -14.49
N ASN A 265 -14.16 -17.90 -14.43
CA ASN A 265 -15.37 -18.68 -14.67
C ASN A 265 -16.22 -18.81 -13.41
N THR A 266 -15.56 -18.99 -12.26
CA THR A 266 -16.24 -19.23 -10.98
C THR A 266 -16.40 -17.98 -10.13
N GLY A 267 -15.53 -16.97 -10.32
CA GLY A 267 -15.44 -15.78 -9.50
C GLY A 267 -14.66 -15.98 -8.20
N LYS A 268 -14.08 -17.16 -8.00
CA LYS A 268 -13.30 -17.47 -6.80
C LYS A 268 -12.02 -16.64 -6.77
N ILE A 269 -11.74 -16.03 -5.63
CA ILE A 269 -10.46 -15.36 -5.35
C ILE A 269 -9.39 -16.44 -5.13
N LEU A 270 -8.35 -16.39 -5.96
CA LEU A 270 -7.22 -17.31 -5.93
C LEU A 270 -6.06 -16.79 -5.10
N ALA A 271 -5.89 -15.47 -5.03
CA ALA A 271 -4.95 -14.81 -4.14
C ALA A 271 -5.22 -13.30 -4.03
N ILE A 272 -4.88 -12.72 -2.87
CA ILE A 272 -4.69 -11.27 -2.69
C ILE A 272 -3.20 -10.99 -2.57
N LEU A 273 -2.72 -10.04 -3.37
CA LEU A 273 -1.30 -9.75 -3.58
C LEU A 273 -0.92 -8.37 -3.05
N ASP A 274 0.38 -8.14 -2.89
CA ASP A 274 1.00 -6.82 -2.63
C ASP A 274 0.65 -6.18 -1.27
N TRP A 275 0.95 -6.90 -0.19
CA TRP A 275 0.71 -6.48 1.20
C TRP A 275 1.77 -5.51 1.74
N GLU A 276 2.62 -4.92 0.90
CA GLU A 276 3.79 -4.15 1.34
C GLU A 276 3.45 -2.84 2.05
N LYS A 277 2.28 -2.26 1.77
CA LYS A 277 1.75 -1.06 2.44
C LYS A 277 0.81 -1.38 3.61
N SER A 278 0.44 -2.65 3.81
CA SER A 278 -0.49 -3.05 4.86
C SER A 278 -0.13 -2.50 6.23
N ALA A 279 -1.13 -2.09 6.99
CA ALA A 279 -0.92 -1.38 8.25
C ALA A 279 -2.06 -1.65 9.24
N MET A 280 -1.78 -1.42 10.52
CA MET A 280 -2.81 -1.12 11.49
C MET A 280 -3.22 0.34 11.30
N THR A 281 -4.43 0.62 10.86
CA THR A 281 -4.88 1.98 10.54
C THR A 281 -6.39 2.16 10.72
N PHE A 282 -6.84 3.40 10.68
CA PHE A 282 -8.24 3.83 10.73
C PHE A 282 -8.92 3.82 9.35
N ASN A 283 -8.12 3.80 8.27
CA ASN A 283 -8.60 3.90 6.90
C ASN A 283 -9.59 2.78 6.56
N ASN A 284 -10.64 3.16 5.85
CA ASN A 284 -11.62 2.25 5.27
C ASN A 284 -11.29 1.91 3.81
N ASP A 285 -10.08 2.19 3.32
CA ASP A 285 -9.68 2.03 1.90
C ASP A 285 -10.12 0.70 1.29
N ASP A 286 -9.98 -0.41 2.01
CA ASP A 286 -10.39 -1.73 1.52
C ASP A 286 -11.93 -1.81 1.31
N ILE A 287 -12.70 -1.17 2.19
CA ILE A 287 -14.16 -1.04 2.06
C ILE A 287 -14.50 -0.05 0.95
N GLU A 288 -13.81 1.09 0.87
CA GLU A 288 -14.05 2.11 -0.14
C GLU A 288 -13.77 1.55 -1.54
N PHE A 289 -12.69 0.79 -1.72
CA PHE A 289 -12.42 0.05 -2.95
C PHE A 289 -13.60 -0.83 -3.36
N LEU A 290 -14.18 -1.58 -2.42
CA LEU A 290 -15.40 -2.34 -2.69
C LEU A 290 -16.57 -1.40 -3.02
N SER A 291 -16.72 -0.28 -2.31
CA SER A 291 -17.81 0.67 -2.52
C SER A 291 -17.86 1.24 -3.94
N HIS A 292 -16.70 1.47 -4.57
CA HIS A 292 -16.64 1.98 -5.94
C HIS A 292 -17.09 0.96 -7.00
N TRP A 293 -17.17 -0.34 -6.68
CA TRP A 293 -17.80 -1.31 -7.58
C TRP A 293 -19.32 -1.08 -7.70
N PHE A 294 -19.87 -0.16 -6.89
CA PHE A 294 -21.28 0.06 -6.70
C PHE A 294 -21.78 1.42 -7.22
N GLU A 295 -20.89 2.34 -7.59
CA GLU A 295 -21.28 3.74 -7.84
C GLU A 295 -21.51 4.12 -9.31
N ASP A 296 -20.98 3.38 -10.30
CA ASP A 296 -21.19 3.76 -11.71
C ASP A 296 -21.32 2.56 -12.68
N ASN A 297 -22.46 2.52 -13.38
CA ASN A 297 -22.91 1.63 -14.47
C ASN A 297 -23.53 0.22 -14.19
N GLN A 298 -24.75 0.06 -14.75
CA GLN A 298 -25.55 -1.12 -15.15
C GLN A 298 -25.72 -2.36 -14.23
N ARG A 299 -24.76 -2.72 -13.37
CA ARG A 299 -24.75 -3.98 -12.58
C ARG A 299 -25.43 -3.89 -11.22
N ASP A 300 -26.13 -2.79 -10.98
CA ASP A 300 -26.25 -2.18 -9.67
C ASP A 300 -27.35 -2.80 -8.77
N LYS A 301 -28.59 -2.98 -9.24
CA LYS A 301 -29.70 -3.31 -8.31
C LYS A 301 -29.65 -4.71 -7.68
N GLN A 302 -29.31 -5.75 -8.44
CA GLN A 302 -29.28 -7.11 -7.91
C GLN A 302 -28.08 -7.32 -7.00
N PHE A 303 -26.93 -6.79 -7.40
CA PHE A 303 -25.71 -6.78 -6.60
C PHE A 303 -25.94 -6.06 -5.27
N GLN A 304 -26.47 -4.83 -5.31
CA GLN A 304 -26.84 -4.07 -4.11
C GLN A 304 -27.81 -4.84 -3.23
N SER A 305 -28.85 -5.46 -3.81
CA SER A 305 -29.82 -6.20 -3.01
C SER A 305 -29.23 -7.40 -2.29
N LEU A 306 -28.22 -8.06 -2.87
CA LEU A 306 -27.57 -9.23 -2.28
C LEU A 306 -26.59 -8.80 -1.19
N ILE A 307 -25.75 -7.79 -1.47
CA ILE A 307 -24.79 -7.27 -0.49
C ILE A 307 -25.47 -6.54 0.67
N GLN A 308 -26.61 -5.87 0.46
CA GLN A 308 -27.45 -5.33 1.55
C GLN A 308 -28.09 -6.42 2.41
N GLN A 309 -28.17 -7.67 1.94
CA GLN A 309 -28.61 -8.80 2.77
C GLN A 309 -27.45 -9.40 3.57
N GLU A 310 -26.21 -9.07 3.22
CA GLU A 310 -25.03 -9.51 3.96
C GLU A 310 -24.85 -8.62 5.20
N GLN A 311 -25.30 -9.13 6.36
CA GLN A 311 -25.18 -8.44 7.64
C GLN A 311 -23.74 -7.99 7.92
N ASN A 312 -22.76 -8.77 7.48
CA ASN A 312 -21.33 -8.46 7.60
C ASN A 312 -20.94 -7.16 6.88
N TYR A 313 -21.46 -6.94 5.69
CA TYR A 313 -21.22 -5.73 4.92
C TYR A 313 -21.90 -4.51 5.56
N LEU A 314 -23.12 -4.68 6.06
CA LEU A 314 -23.84 -3.63 6.79
C LEU A 314 -23.11 -3.23 8.08
N ASP A 315 -22.57 -4.19 8.83
CA ASP A 315 -21.77 -3.92 10.03
C ASP A 315 -20.50 -3.14 9.69
N LEU A 316 -19.82 -3.50 8.58
CA LEU A 316 -18.64 -2.79 8.06
C LEU A 316 -18.97 -1.34 7.70
N LEU A 317 -20.09 -1.10 7.00
CA LEU A 317 -20.54 0.24 6.66
C LEU A 317 -20.96 1.06 7.88
N ASN A 318 -21.63 0.46 8.85
CA ASN A 318 -22.05 1.17 10.06
C ASN A 318 -20.86 1.60 10.94
N ASP A 319 -19.77 0.83 10.93
CA ASP A 319 -18.51 1.18 11.59
C ASP A 319 -17.76 2.36 10.90
N THR A 320 -18.16 2.80 9.70
CA THR A 320 -17.53 3.96 9.02
C THR A 320 -17.97 5.32 9.58
N CYS A 321 -18.96 5.35 10.48
CA CYS A 321 -19.52 6.59 11.04
C CYS A 321 -18.71 7.13 12.23
N ASN A 322 -17.69 7.93 11.91
CA ASN A 322 -17.26 9.16 12.60
C ASN A 322 -16.04 9.83 11.92
N MET A 323 -15.86 9.62 10.61
CA MET A 323 -14.70 10.11 9.85
C MET A 323 -14.92 11.46 9.19
N TYR A 324 -16.16 11.96 9.04
CA TYR A 324 -16.43 13.20 8.30
C TYR A 324 -15.64 14.41 8.83
N LYS A 325 -15.47 14.51 10.16
CA LYS A 325 -14.67 15.58 10.78
C LYS A 325 -13.14 15.39 10.63
N ILE A 326 -12.69 14.20 10.28
CA ILE A 326 -11.28 13.82 10.14
C ILE A 326 -10.88 13.87 8.66
N GLN A 327 -11.82 13.57 7.77
CA GLN A 327 -11.61 13.50 6.32
C GLN A 327 -11.01 14.80 5.79
N SER A 328 -11.51 15.95 6.21
CA SER A 328 -10.99 17.25 5.78
C SER A 328 -9.51 17.47 6.14
N TYR A 329 -9.01 16.87 7.24
CA TYR A 329 -7.57 16.87 7.54
C TYR A 329 -6.78 15.94 6.61
N LEU A 330 -7.33 14.76 6.31
CA LEU A 330 -6.70 13.78 5.42
C LEU A 330 -6.63 14.30 3.98
N ASP A 331 -7.70 14.95 3.52
CA ASP A 331 -7.81 15.58 2.20
C ASP A 331 -6.77 16.69 2.00
N VAL A 332 -6.32 17.34 3.09
CA VAL A 332 -5.18 18.27 3.04
C VAL A 332 -3.85 17.52 3.14
N MET A 333 -3.75 16.56 4.05
CA MET A 333 -2.50 15.88 4.38
C MET A 333 -1.97 15.05 3.20
N TYR A 334 -2.79 14.19 2.60
CA TYR A 334 -2.36 13.28 1.54
C TYR A 334 -1.81 13.99 0.30
N PRO A 335 -2.49 14.95 -0.34
CA PRO A 335 -1.91 15.65 -1.50
C PRO A 335 -0.68 16.47 -1.12
N ALA A 336 -0.62 17.08 0.06
CA ALA A 336 0.59 17.77 0.52
C ALA A 336 1.77 16.79 0.65
N MET A 337 1.51 15.62 1.23
CA MET A 337 2.47 14.53 1.37
C MET A 337 2.94 14.05 -0.02
N TYR A 338 2.02 13.79 -0.96
CA TYR A 338 2.35 13.36 -2.31
C TYR A 338 3.13 14.40 -3.11
N ALA A 339 2.79 15.69 -3.04
CA ALA A 339 3.58 16.75 -3.66
C ALA A 339 5.05 16.71 -3.23
N THR A 340 5.28 16.48 -1.93
CA THR A 340 6.63 16.44 -1.35
C THR A 340 7.37 15.12 -1.61
N PHE A 341 6.63 14.02 -1.77
CA PHE A 341 7.17 12.75 -2.23
C PHE A 341 7.57 12.79 -3.69
N TYR A 342 6.70 13.28 -4.59
CA TYR A 342 6.97 13.31 -6.02
C TYR A 342 8.19 14.18 -6.35
N SER A 343 8.47 15.21 -5.54
CA SER A 343 9.74 15.97 -5.63
C SER A 343 11.00 15.12 -5.46
N CYS A 344 10.84 13.88 -4.99
CA CYS A 344 11.89 12.91 -4.71
C CYS A 344 11.89 11.72 -5.71
N THR A 345 10.97 11.65 -6.68
CA THR A 345 10.69 10.38 -7.39
C THR A 345 11.49 10.08 -8.67
N TRP A 346 11.43 8.80 -9.06
CA TRP A 346 12.11 8.09 -10.15
C TRP A 346 11.65 8.39 -11.59
N PHE A 347 11.17 9.58 -11.92
CA PHE A 347 10.61 9.76 -13.27
C PHE A 347 11.66 10.23 -14.28
N GLU A 348 11.69 9.55 -15.42
CA GLU A 348 12.54 9.85 -16.59
C GLU A 348 12.35 11.28 -17.13
N TYR A 349 11.19 11.87 -16.87
CA TYR A 349 10.78 13.16 -17.43
C TYR A 349 10.53 14.17 -16.32
N GLU A 350 11.55 14.97 -16.00
CA GLU A 350 11.51 16.04 -14.98
C GLU A 350 10.27 16.94 -15.13
N GLN A 351 9.84 17.21 -16.38
CA GLN A 351 8.61 17.97 -16.65
C GLN A 351 7.33 17.30 -16.15
N ILE A 352 7.17 15.99 -16.36
CA ILE A 352 6.00 15.22 -15.89
C ILE A 352 5.96 15.21 -14.36
N VAL A 353 7.12 15.12 -13.71
CA VAL A 353 7.20 15.21 -12.23
C VAL A 353 6.71 16.56 -11.74
N ILE A 354 7.20 17.63 -12.36
CA ILE A 354 6.81 18.99 -12.00
C ILE A 354 5.30 19.20 -12.19
N GLU A 355 4.72 18.63 -13.24
CA GLU A 355 3.27 18.66 -13.47
C GLU A 355 2.49 17.94 -12.37
N HIS A 356 2.88 16.73 -11.99
CA HIS A 356 2.25 16.03 -10.86
C HIS A 356 2.43 16.77 -9.53
N ILE A 357 3.61 17.33 -9.25
CA ILE A 357 3.83 18.13 -8.03
C ILE A 357 2.88 19.33 -8.02
N LYS A 358 2.78 20.07 -9.13
CA LYS A 358 1.87 21.22 -9.24
C LYS A 358 0.41 20.81 -9.06
N GLN A 359 0.02 19.67 -9.62
CA GLN A 359 -1.33 19.12 -9.43
C GLN A 359 -1.60 18.86 -7.93
N PHE A 360 -0.72 18.13 -7.24
CA PHE A 360 -0.89 17.85 -5.81
C PHE A 360 -0.86 19.11 -4.94
N LEU A 361 -0.05 20.11 -5.29
CA LEU A 361 -0.07 21.40 -4.59
C LEU A 361 -1.40 22.14 -4.79
N GLN A 362 -1.99 22.07 -5.99
CA GLN A 362 -3.32 22.64 -6.26
C GLN A 362 -4.41 21.88 -5.48
N GLU A 363 -4.38 20.55 -5.49
CA GLU A 363 -5.31 19.72 -4.70
C GLU A 363 -5.21 20.05 -3.21
N THR A 364 -3.99 20.28 -2.71
CA THR A 364 -3.76 20.74 -1.32
C THR A 364 -4.40 22.10 -1.07
N GLU A 365 -4.25 23.06 -1.99
CA GLU A 365 -4.87 24.38 -1.86
C GLU A 365 -6.40 24.29 -1.83
N ASP A 366 -6.98 23.52 -2.74
CA ASP A 366 -8.42 23.32 -2.86
C ASP A 366 -9.00 22.66 -1.60
N ALA A 367 -8.30 21.65 -1.06
CA ALA A 367 -8.66 21.00 0.20
C ALA A 367 -8.59 21.97 1.40
N ILE A 368 -7.59 22.84 1.45
CA ILE A 368 -7.51 23.89 2.50
C ILE A 368 -8.68 24.88 2.38
N ILE A 369 -9.08 25.26 1.16
CA ILE A 369 -10.24 26.13 0.94
C ILE A 369 -11.52 25.46 1.43
N ALA A 370 -11.70 24.17 1.14
CA ALA A 370 -12.83 23.38 1.64
C ALA A 370 -12.83 23.30 3.17
N PHE A 371 -11.70 22.92 3.77
CA PHE A 371 -11.52 22.83 5.22
C PHE A 371 -11.91 24.13 5.96
N ASN A 372 -11.50 25.28 5.42
CA ASN A 372 -11.83 26.57 6.03
C ASN A 372 -13.33 26.91 5.93
N LYS A 373 -14.04 26.45 4.90
CA LYS A 373 -15.49 26.64 4.79
C LYS A 373 -16.23 25.82 5.86
N ASP A 374 -15.81 24.57 6.05
CA ASP A 374 -16.44 23.68 7.03
C ASP A 374 -16.33 24.23 8.45
N ILE A 375 -15.14 24.73 8.84
CA ILE A 375 -14.96 25.39 10.14
C ILE A 375 -15.84 26.63 10.29
N LEU A 376 -16.00 27.44 9.24
CA LEU A 376 -16.82 28.65 9.31
C LEU A 376 -18.31 28.35 9.44
N ASP A 377 -18.77 27.24 8.87
CA ASP A 377 -20.16 26.82 8.96
C ASP A 377 -20.49 26.08 10.26
N GLU A 378 -19.52 25.40 10.90
CA GLU A 378 -19.69 24.84 12.26
C GLU A 378 -19.78 25.91 13.37
N ASN A 379 -19.29 27.13 13.10
CA ASN A 379 -19.32 28.26 14.05
C ASN A 379 -20.56 29.18 13.88
N LYS A 380 -21.49 28.83 13.00
CA LYS A 380 -22.80 29.51 12.85
C LYS A 380 -23.91 28.67 13.48
#